data_AF-A0A523F3A5-F1
#
_entry.id   AF-A0A523F3A5-F1
#
_cell.length_a   1.000
_cell.length_b   1.000
_cell.length_c   1.000
_cell.angle_alpha   90.00
_cell.angle_beta   90.00
_cell.angle_gamma   90.00
#
_symmetry.space_group_name_H-M   'P 1'
#
loop_
_entity.id
_entity.type
_entity.pdbx_description
1 polymer ?
#
loop_
_entity_poly.entity_id
_entity_poly.type
_entity_poly.pdbx_seq_one_letter_code
_entity_poly.pdbx_strand_id
1 'polypeptide(L)'
;MSDRKNLIMGIGLVVAGIFVFLVGSFAVHMIESPEFDDLGRSLYSGVPRGWLPATIAQSIALGGVVVAMAGATLGWIYDRPMTWARAMLGAILFTSLMFVIFAVIPNQFLTLVQSDLEWTPQKIFITIPPILVLGNDVSISYAALKDMISAGFTSTMLIAIPVFMWWWQGRDERAAAPKPTPVSNYGRPMKVDS
;
A
#
# COMPACT_ATOMS: atom_id res chain seq x y z
N MET A 1 -13.83 -5.16 -21.90
CA MET A 1 -14.80 -4.08 -21.60
C MET A 1 -14.69 -3.03 -22.69
N SER A 2 -15.74 -2.27 -23.00
CA SER A 2 -15.61 -1.17 -23.98
C SER A 2 -14.88 0.02 -23.37
N ASP A 3 -14.03 0.68 -24.16
CA ASP A 3 -13.26 1.88 -23.84
C ASP A 3 -14.01 2.94 -23.04
N ARG A 4 -15.28 3.15 -23.38
CA ARG A 4 -16.15 4.12 -22.70
C ARG A 4 -16.45 3.70 -21.25
N LYS A 5 -16.63 2.40 -21.00
CA LYS A 5 -16.87 1.88 -19.65
C LYS A 5 -15.64 2.03 -18.76
N ASN A 6 -14.46 1.72 -19.28
CA ASN A 6 -13.20 1.90 -18.54
C ASN A 6 -12.96 3.37 -18.19
N LEU A 7 -13.26 4.29 -19.11
CA LEU A 7 -13.16 5.73 -18.86
C LEU A 7 -14.12 6.19 -17.76
N ILE A 8 -15.41 5.84 -17.86
CA ILE A 8 -16.42 6.23 -16.86
C ILE A 8 -16.07 5.66 -15.49
N MET A 9 -15.68 4.38 -15.44
CA MET A 9 -15.26 3.72 -14.20
C MET A 9 -13.99 4.36 -13.64
N GLY A 10 -13.00 4.67 -14.48
CA GLY A 10 -11.78 5.37 -14.10
C GLY A 10 -12.06 6.74 -13.49
N ILE A 11 -12.91 7.55 -14.12
CA ILE A 11 -13.36 8.84 -13.58
C ILE A 11 -14.05 8.66 -12.23
N GLY A 12 -14.98 7.69 -12.14
CA GLY A 12 -15.69 7.40 -10.89
C GLY A 12 -14.73 7.05 -9.75
N LEU A 13 -13.72 6.22 -10.01
CA LEU A 13 -12.69 5.85 -9.03
C LEU A 13 -11.79 7.03 -8.66
N VAL A 14 -11.43 7.91 -9.61
CA VAL A 14 -10.68 9.13 -9.32
C VAL A 14 -11.47 10.02 -8.36
N VAL A 15 -12.73 10.29 -8.66
CA VAL A 15 -13.59 11.15 -7.83
C VAL A 15 -13.79 10.53 -6.44
N ALA A 16 -14.11 9.23 -6.37
CA ALA A 16 -14.29 8.53 -5.11
C ALA A 16 -12.99 8.51 -4.28
N GLY A 17 -11.85 8.23 -4.91
CA GLY A 17 -10.55 8.23 -4.25
C GLY A 17 -10.15 9.60 -3.69
N ILE A 18 -10.35 10.68 -4.46
CA ILE A 18 -10.13 12.05 -4.00
C ILE A 18 -11.05 12.39 -2.83
N PHE A 19 -12.34 12.03 -2.92
CA PHE A 19 -13.28 12.26 -1.84
C PHE A 19 -12.86 11.54 -0.55
N VAL A 20 -12.49 10.26 -0.63
CA VAL A 20 -11.99 9.47 0.50
C VAL A 20 -10.70 10.07 1.07
N PHE A 21 -9.77 10.52 0.22
CA PHE A 21 -8.56 11.20 0.65
C PHE A 21 -8.88 12.46 1.45
N LEU A 22 -9.74 13.34 0.93
CA LEU A 22 -10.09 14.59 1.60
C LEU A 22 -10.81 14.37 2.93
N VAL A 23 -11.79 13.46 2.97
CA VAL A 23 -12.51 13.11 4.20
C VAL A 23 -11.58 12.48 5.23
N GLY A 24 -10.71 11.56 4.80
CA GLY A 24 -9.70 10.93 5.65
C GLY A 24 -8.72 11.96 6.21
N SER A 25 -8.15 12.83 5.37
CA SER A 25 -7.23 13.89 5.79
C SER A 25 -7.89 14.88 6.76
N PHE A 26 -9.15 15.25 6.51
CA PHE A 26 -9.90 16.07 7.46
C PHE A 26 -10.07 15.34 8.80
N ALA A 27 -10.44 14.06 8.78
CA ALA A 27 -10.55 13.26 10.00
C ALA A 27 -9.22 13.18 10.77
N VAL A 28 -8.09 12.98 10.09
CA VAL A 28 -6.75 13.00 10.72
C VAL A 28 -6.50 14.32 11.42
N HIS A 29 -6.74 15.45 10.75
CA HIS A 29 -6.56 16.78 11.33
C HIS A 29 -7.44 16.99 12.57
N MET A 30 -8.66 16.49 12.52
CA MET A 30 -9.59 16.55 13.65
C MET A 30 -9.17 15.64 14.80
N ILE A 31 -8.59 14.47 14.55
CA ILE A 31 -8.17 13.51 15.58
C ILE A 31 -6.90 14.01 16.28
N GLU A 32 -5.93 14.49 15.50
CA GLU A 32 -4.62 14.95 15.96
C GLU A 32 -4.62 16.40 16.47
N SER A 33 -5.80 17.02 16.64
CA SER A 33 -5.87 18.41 17.10
C SER A 33 -5.15 18.59 18.46
N PRO A 34 -4.32 19.64 18.61
CA PRO A 34 -3.50 19.84 19.80
C PRO A 34 -4.29 19.94 21.10
N GLU A 35 -3.63 19.72 22.23
CA GLU A 35 -4.30 19.77 23.53
C GLU A 35 -4.83 21.14 23.91
N PHE A 36 -4.16 22.20 23.45
CA PHE A 36 -4.53 23.59 23.69
C PHE A 36 -5.59 24.12 22.72
N ASP A 37 -6.12 23.31 21.81
CA ASP A 37 -7.26 23.68 20.95
C ASP A 37 -8.59 23.48 21.70
N ASP A 38 -8.83 24.33 22.69
CA ASP A 38 -10.04 24.27 23.54
C ASP A 38 -11.33 24.47 22.72
N LEU A 39 -11.29 25.32 21.69
CA LEU A 39 -12.43 25.58 20.83
C LEU A 39 -12.75 24.36 19.96
N GLY A 40 -11.77 23.80 19.26
CA GLY A 40 -11.99 22.60 18.45
C GLY A 40 -12.39 21.39 19.28
N ARG A 41 -11.78 21.20 20.46
CA ARG A 41 -12.13 20.09 21.36
C ARG A 41 -13.51 20.25 21.99
N SER A 42 -13.96 21.46 22.29
CA SER A 42 -15.33 21.71 22.78
C SER A 42 -16.39 21.54 21.69
N LEU A 43 -16.13 22.03 20.46
CA LEU A 43 -17.05 21.88 19.33
C LEU A 43 -17.14 20.43 18.85
N TYR A 44 -16.06 19.65 18.96
CA TYR A 44 -15.95 18.30 18.42
C TYR A 44 -15.53 17.28 19.49
N SER A 45 -16.23 17.29 20.62
CA SER A 45 -15.94 16.43 21.78
C SER A 45 -16.13 14.93 21.50
N GLY A 46 -16.96 14.57 20.51
CA GLY A 46 -17.20 13.18 20.10
C GLY A 46 -16.14 12.57 19.19
N VAL A 47 -15.12 13.35 18.77
CA VAL A 47 -14.06 12.84 17.88
C VAL A 47 -13.09 11.95 18.68
N PRO A 48 -12.87 10.69 18.28
CA PRO A 48 -11.94 9.80 18.96
C PRO A 48 -10.51 10.31 18.86
N ARG A 49 -9.73 10.19 19.94
CA ARG A 49 -8.36 10.73 20.05
C ARG A 49 -7.33 9.64 20.26
N GLY A 50 -6.08 9.97 19.93
CA GLY A 50 -4.93 9.08 20.09
C GLY A 50 -4.45 8.47 18.77
N TRP A 51 -3.34 7.75 18.85
CA TRP A 51 -2.60 7.25 17.70
C TRP A 51 -3.38 6.24 16.85
N LEU A 52 -4.22 5.40 17.47
CA LEU A 52 -4.95 4.35 16.77
C LEU A 52 -6.00 4.91 15.79
N PRO A 53 -6.96 5.75 16.21
CA PRO A 53 -7.91 6.35 15.27
C PRO A 53 -7.21 7.23 14.24
N ALA A 54 -6.11 7.92 14.61
CA ALA A 54 -5.32 8.71 13.68
C ALA A 54 -4.71 7.85 12.58
N THR A 55 -4.04 6.75 12.95
CA THR A 55 -3.42 5.81 12.00
C THR A 55 -4.45 5.17 11.06
N ILE A 56 -5.65 4.85 11.57
CA ILE A 56 -6.76 4.35 10.75
C ILE A 56 -7.19 5.42 9.74
N ALA A 57 -7.42 6.65 10.17
CA ALA A 57 -7.83 7.75 9.30
C ALA A 57 -6.75 8.09 8.24
N GLN A 58 -5.47 8.08 8.62
CA GLN A 58 -4.33 8.25 7.71
C GLN A 58 -4.29 7.12 6.67
N SER A 59 -4.52 5.88 7.09
CA SER A 59 -4.55 4.70 6.20
C SER A 59 -5.71 4.80 5.20
N ILE A 60 -6.89 5.26 5.64
CA ILE A 60 -8.04 5.53 4.76
C ILE A 60 -7.71 6.63 3.76
N ALA A 61 -7.10 7.74 4.21
CA ALA A 61 -6.71 8.83 3.34
C ALA A 61 -5.72 8.36 2.26
N LEU A 62 -4.70 7.59 2.66
CA LEU A 62 -3.73 7.01 1.75
C LEU A 62 -4.39 6.02 0.77
N GLY A 63 -5.33 5.21 1.25
CA GLY A 63 -6.13 4.32 0.41
C GLY A 63 -6.91 5.10 -0.66
N GLY A 64 -7.48 6.25 -0.32
CA GLY A 64 -8.12 7.17 -1.26
C GLY A 64 -7.18 7.61 -2.39
N VAL A 65 -5.93 7.96 -2.06
CA VAL A 65 -4.89 8.31 -3.06
C VAL A 65 -4.64 7.13 -4.00
N VAL A 66 -4.43 5.92 -3.46
CA VAL A 66 -4.16 4.73 -4.28
C VAL A 66 -5.35 4.38 -5.19
N VAL A 67 -6.59 4.50 -4.69
CA VAL A 67 -7.81 4.31 -5.49
C VAL A 67 -7.90 5.34 -6.61
N ALA A 68 -7.58 6.61 -6.33
CA ALA A 68 -7.58 7.64 -7.36
C ALA A 68 -6.54 7.35 -8.45
N MET A 69 -5.34 6.92 -8.07
CA MET A 69 -4.28 6.52 -9.02
C MET A 69 -4.68 5.29 -9.85
N ALA A 70 -5.33 4.30 -9.25
CA ALA A 70 -5.87 3.15 -9.96
C ALA A 70 -6.96 3.58 -10.96
N GLY A 71 -7.85 4.51 -10.57
CA GLY A 71 -8.84 5.10 -11.45
C GLY A 71 -8.22 5.83 -12.64
N ALA A 72 -7.18 6.63 -12.39
CA ALA A 72 -6.41 7.32 -13.43
C ALA A 72 -5.73 6.34 -14.41
N THR A 73 -5.20 5.24 -13.87
CA THR A 73 -4.59 4.18 -14.68
C THR A 73 -5.63 3.50 -15.56
N LEU A 74 -6.77 3.09 -14.99
CA LEU A 74 -7.85 2.42 -15.71
C LEU A 74 -8.49 3.30 -16.79
N GLY A 75 -8.73 4.59 -16.49
CA GLY A 75 -9.45 5.48 -17.40
C GLY A 75 -8.61 5.88 -18.62
N TRP A 76 -7.31 6.11 -18.42
CA TRP A 76 -6.47 6.81 -19.41
C TRP A 76 -5.23 6.04 -19.88
N ILE A 77 -4.80 4.99 -19.18
CA ILE A 77 -3.58 4.22 -19.51
C ILE A 77 -3.91 2.80 -19.94
N TYR A 78 -4.74 2.09 -19.18
CA TYR A 78 -5.00 0.67 -19.38
C TYR A 78 -5.66 0.39 -20.73
N ASP A 79 -5.02 -0.49 -21.52
CA ASP A 79 -5.50 -0.94 -22.84
C ASP A 79 -5.73 0.20 -23.83
N ARG A 80 -4.89 1.25 -23.76
CA ARG A 80 -4.93 2.41 -24.65
C ARG A 80 -3.64 2.54 -25.46
N PRO A 81 -3.70 3.10 -26.69
CA PRO A 81 -2.49 3.38 -27.45
C PRO A 81 -1.63 4.40 -26.69
N MET A 82 -0.34 4.10 -26.55
CA MET A 82 0.58 4.87 -25.72
C MET A 82 1.08 6.11 -26.46
N THR A 83 0.46 7.25 -26.17
CA THR A 83 0.92 8.56 -26.64
C THR A 83 1.93 9.16 -25.65
N TRP A 84 2.68 10.17 -26.07
CA TRP A 84 3.57 10.92 -25.18
C TRP A 84 2.89 11.40 -23.89
N ALA A 85 1.68 11.96 -23.99
CA ALA A 85 0.92 12.42 -22.83
C ALA A 85 0.54 11.28 -21.87
N ARG A 86 0.13 10.12 -22.40
CA ARG A 86 -0.22 8.94 -21.58
C ARG A 86 1.02 8.32 -20.94
N ALA A 87 2.15 8.31 -21.64
CA ALA A 87 3.42 7.86 -21.11
C ALA A 87 3.88 8.76 -19.95
N MET A 88 3.78 10.08 -20.10
CA MET A 88 4.06 11.03 -19.02
C MET A 88 3.13 10.81 -17.81
N LEU A 89 1.83 10.64 -18.04
CA LEU A 89 0.89 10.34 -16.95
C LEU A 89 1.24 9.04 -16.24
N GLY A 90 1.59 7.99 -16.98
CA GLY A 90 2.06 6.72 -16.41
C GLY A 90 3.33 6.86 -15.59
N ALA A 91 4.30 7.64 -16.07
CA ALA A 91 5.54 7.91 -15.34
C ALA A 91 5.28 8.68 -14.04
N ILE A 92 4.38 9.68 -14.07
CA ILE A 92 3.98 10.43 -12.86
C ILE A 92 3.30 9.50 -11.87
N LEU A 93 2.29 8.74 -12.29
CA LEU A 93 1.58 7.81 -11.41
C LEU A 93 2.52 6.77 -10.81
N PHE A 94 3.40 6.18 -11.62
CA PHE A 94 4.38 5.22 -11.11
C PHE A 94 5.33 5.86 -10.10
N THR A 95 5.88 7.04 -10.43
CA THR A 95 6.80 7.76 -9.53
C THR A 95 6.10 8.12 -8.22
N SER A 96 4.88 8.66 -8.28
CA SER A 96 4.07 8.94 -7.10
C SER A 96 3.81 7.69 -6.26
N LEU A 97 3.57 6.54 -6.89
CA LEU A 97 3.38 5.28 -6.19
C LEU A 97 4.66 4.86 -5.48
N MET A 98 5.82 5.03 -6.13
CA MET A 98 7.12 4.76 -5.49
C MET A 98 7.37 5.70 -4.31
N PHE A 99 7.00 6.98 -4.40
CA PHE A 99 7.04 7.90 -3.25
C PHE A 99 6.14 7.44 -2.11
N VAL A 100 4.92 6.99 -2.41
CA VAL A 100 4.02 6.43 -1.40
C VAL A 100 4.66 5.23 -0.69
N ILE A 101 5.20 4.29 -1.46
CA ILE A 101 5.77 3.05 -0.92
C ILE A 101 7.06 3.30 -0.16
N PHE A 102 8.00 4.07 -0.70
CA PHE A 102 9.34 4.20 -0.13
C PHE A 102 9.55 5.43 0.76
N ALA A 103 8.71 6.45 0.66
CA ALA A 103 8.82 7.64 1.51
C ALA A 103 7.67 7.74 2.50
N VAL A 104 6.42 7.73 2.02
CA VAL A 104 5.25 8.02 2.87
C VAL A 104 5.02 6.91 3.89
N ILE A 105 4.89 5.65 3.46
CA ILE A 105 4.61 4.53 4.36
C ILE A 105 5.70 4.36 5.43
N PRO A 106 7.02 4.34 5.09
CA PRO A 106 8.07 4.25 6.09
C PRO A 106 8.08 5.44 7.04
N ASN A 107 7.89 6.66 6.54
CA ASN A 107 7.84 7.85 7.39
C ASN A 107 6.69 7.79 8.41
N GLN A 108 5.49 7.38 7.98
CA GLN A 108 4.34 7.28 8.88
C GLN A 108 4.53 6.19 9.94
N PHE A 109 5.06 5.03 9.54
CA PHE A 109 5.42 3.97 10.50
C PHE A 109 6.44 4.48 11.53
N LEU A 110 7.52 5.12 11.07
CA LEU A 110 8.57 5.63 11.95
C LEU A 110 8.05 6.71 12.90
N THR A 111 7.19 7.60 12.42
CA THR A 111 6.57 8.65 13.23
C THR A 111 5.73 8.03 14.35
N LEU A 112 4.86 7.08 14.01
CA LEU A 112 4.01 6.38 14.99
C LEU A 112 4.84 5.66 16.06
N VAL A 113 5.82 4.86 15.65
CA VAL A 113 6.57 4.03 16.60
C VAL A 113 7.54 4.86 17.44
N GLN A 114 8.03 6.00 16.96
CA GLN A 114 8.95 6.86 17.71
C GLN A 114 8.23 7.85 18.61
N SER A 115 7.13 8.44 18.15
CA SER A 115 6.33 9.41 18.90
C SER A 115 5.42 8.71 19.90
N ASP A 116 4.44 7.94 19.41
CA ASP A 116 3.29 7.58 20.22
C ASP A 116 3.47 6.23 20.93
N LEU A 117 4.13 5.28 20.26
CA LEU A 117 4.45 3.98 20.87
C LEU A 117 5.78 4.00 21.63
N GLU A 118 6.58 5.05 21.41
CA GLU A 118 7.87 5.27 22.07
C GLU A 118 8.76 4.01 22.05
N TRP A 119 9.01 3.45 20.87
CA TRP A 119 9.90 2.31 20.68
C TRP A 119 11.35 2.74 20.89
N THR A 120 11.74 2.80 22.16
CA THR A 120 13.06 3.24 22.59
C THR A 120 14.03 2.07 22.77
N PRO A 121 15.36 2.33 22.81
CA PRO A 121 16.36 1.29 23.09
C PRO A 121 16.21 0.65 24.48
N GLN A 122 15.60 1.35 25.44
CA GLN A 122 15.41 0.88 26.80
C GLN A 122 14.23 -0.09 26.94
N LYS A 123 13.25 -0.03 26.02
CA LYS A 123 12.14 -0.98 26.02
C LYS A 123 12.59 -2.27 25.36
N ILE A 124 12.66 -3.35 26.13
CA ILE A 124 13.01 -4.67 25.62
C ILE A 124 11.80 -5.31 24.94
N PHE A 125 12.00 -5.75 23.70
CA PHE A 125 10.99 -6.50 22.95
C PHE A 125 11.07 -8.00 23.28
N ILE A 126 12.27 -8.58 23.22
CA ILE A 126 12.50 -9.99 23.56
C ILE A 126 13.90 -10.18 24.13
N THR A 127 14.01 -11.02 25.18
CA THR A 127 15.29 -11.50 25.71
C THR A 127 15.51 -12.92 25.22
N ILE A 128 16.68 -13.18 24.65
CA ILE A 128 17.01 -14.49 24.09
C ILE A 128 17.51 -15.39 25.24
N PRO A 129 16.95 -16.61 25.41
CA PRO A 129 17.44 -17.55 26.43
C PRO A 129 18.95 -17.78 26.31
N PRO A 130 19.74 -17.70 27.39
CA PRO A 130 21.20 -17.78 27.33
C PRO A 130 21.74 -19.04 26.65
N ILE A 131 21.02 -20.16 26.75
CA ILE A 131 21.38 -21.43 26.09
C ILE A 131 21.45 -21.31 24.56
N LEU A 132 20.69 -20.39 23.95
CA LEU A 132 20.68 -20.15 22.51
C LEU A 132 21.77 -19.17 22.05
N VAL A 133 22.42 -18.49 22.99
CA VAL A 133 23.44 -17.45 22.74
C VAL A 133 24.72 -17.70 23.54
N LEU A 134 25.11 -18.97 23.70
CA LEU A 134 26.38 -19.38 24.31
C LEU A 134 26.59 -18.85 25.75
N GLY A 135 25.51 -18.69 26.51
CA GLY A 135 25.55 -18.20 27.89
C GLY A 135 25.59 -16.67 28.01
N ASN A 136 25.45 -15.92 26.92
CA ASN A 136 25.44 -14.45 26.94
C ASN A 136 24.04 -13.87 27.24
N ASP A 137 24.01 -12.66 27.82
CA ASP A 137 22.78 -11.89 27.99
C ASP A 137 22.53 -11.04 26.74
N VAL A 138 21.73 -11.58 25.82
CA VAL A 138 21.35 -10.89 24.57
C VAL A 138 19.87 -10.56 24.60
N SER A 139 19.55 -9.28 24.38
CA SER A 139 18.17 -8.80 24.25
C SER A 139 18.02 -7.92 23.01
N ILE A 140 16.83 -7.94 22.45
CA ILE A 140 16.44 -7.11 21.31
C ILE A 140 15.49 -6.04 21.85
N SER A 141 15.84 -4.77 21.62
CA SER A 141 15.01 -3.63 22.00
C SER A 141 13.93 -3.33 20.95
N TYR A 142 12.91 -2.58 21.33
CA TYR A 142 11.91 -2.06 20.39
C TYR A 142 12.53 -1.12 19.36
N ALA A 143 13.59 -0.40 19.71
CA ALA A 143 14.35 0.37 18.72
C ALA A 143 14.99 -0.53 17.64
N ALA A 144 15.60 -1.64 18.04
CA ALA A 144 16.13 -2.62 17.09
C ALA A 144 15.02 -3.26 16.25
N LEU A 145 13.85 -3.56 16.84
CA LEU A 145 12.69 -4.08 16.11
C LEU A 145 12.19 -3.09 15.05
N LYS A 146 12.06 -1.80 15.39
CA LYS A 146 11.70 -0.72 14.43
C LYS A 146 12.65 -0.72 13.23
N ASP A 147 13.95 -0.73 13.49
CA ASP A 147 14.96 -0.64 12.44
C ASP A 147 14.91 -1.89 11.55
N MET A 148 14.73 -3.08 12.13
CA MET A 148 14.51 -4.32 11.41
C MET A 148 13.27 -4.28 10.52
N ILE A 149 12.14 -3.78 11.02
CA ILE A 149 10.90 -3.67 10.23
C ILE A 149 11.08 -2.68 9.08
N SER A 150 11.66 -1.50 9.33
CA SER A 150 11.87 -0.47 8.30
C SER A 150 12.82 -0.94 7.20
N ALA A 151 13.94 -1.56 7.59
CA ALA A 151 14.90 -2.15 6.67
C ALA A 151 14.28 -3.31 5.89
N GLY A 152 13.62 -4.24 6.59
CA GLY A 152 12.96 -5.41 6.00
C GLY A 152 11.88 -5.02 5.00
N PHE A 153 11.03 -4.05 5.33
CA PHE A 153 10.02 -3.51 4.41
C PHE A 153 10.67 -2.94 3.14
N THR A 154 11.67 -2.07 3.30
CA THR A 154 12.35 -1.40 2.18
C THR A 154 13.02 -2.42 1.26
N SER A 155 13.82 -3.34 1.82
CA SER A 155 14.49 -4.40 1.06
C SER A 155 13.50 -5.33 0.37
N THR A 156 12.39 -5.68 1.04
CA THR A 156 11.35 -6.52 0.45
C THR A 156 10.68 -5.82 -0.73
N MET A 157 10.32 -4.55 -0.60
CA MET A 157 9.67 -3.79 -1.67
C MET A 157 10.60 -3.57 -2.87
N LEU A 158 11.90 -3.36 -2.65
CA LEU A 158 12.90 -3.27 -3.71
C LEU A 158 12.98 -4.53 -4.58
N ILE A 159 12.70 -5.71 -4.02
CA ILE A 159 12.69 -6.98 -4.76
C ILE A 159 11.28 -7.27 -5.30
N ALA A 160 10.25 -7.10 -4.49
CA ALA A 160 8.88 -7.46 -4.81
C ALA A 160 8.33 -6.64 -5.99
N ILE A 161 8.63 -5.34 -6.06
CA ILE A 161 8.11 -4.46 -7.12
C ILE A 161 8.65 -4.88 -8.51
N PRO A 162 9.97 -5.02 -8.75
CA PRO A 162 10.47 -5.51 -10.03
C PRO A 162 9.98 -6.91 -10.39
N VAL A 163 9.92 -7.83 -9.42
CA VAL A 163 9.40 -9.19 -9.64
C VAL A 163 7.93 -9.15 -10.08
N PHE A 164 7.11 -8.34 -9.41
CA PHE A 164 5.72 -8.13 -9.78
C PHE A 164 5.59 -7.52 -11.18
N MET A 165 6.38 -6.49 -11.50
CA MET A 165 6.37 -5.86 -12.83
C MET A 165 6.79 -6.82 -13.94
N TRP A 166 7.81 -7.64 -13.70
CA TRP A 166 8.23 -8.69 -14.63
C TRP A 166 7.14 -9.75 -14.82
N TRP A 167 6.54 -10.20 -13.71
CA TRP A 167 5.44 -11.16 -13.73
C TRP A 167 4.23 -10.62 -14.49
N TRP A 168 3.90 -9.34 -14.32
CA TRP A 168 2.78 -8.66 -14.97
C TRP A 168 3.01 -8.47 -16.48
N GLN A 169 4.23 -8.18 -16.92
CA GLN A 169 4.54 -8.03 -18.35
C GLN A 169 4.21 -9.29 -19.16
N GLY A 170 4.44 -10.49 -18.59
CA GLY A 170 4.12 -11.76 -19.24
C GLY A 170 2.64 -12.16 -19.18
N ARG A 171 1.73 -11.33 -18.66
CA ARG A 171 0.32 -11.70 -18.45
C ARG A 171 -0.41 -12.01 -19.76
N ASP A 172 -0.13 -11.25 -20.80
CA ASP A 172 -0.87 -11.34 -22.07
C ASP A 172 -0.43 -12.59 -22.85
N GLU A 173 0.85 -12.93 -22.81
CA GLU A 173 1.40 -14.18 -23.35
C GLU A 173 0.81 -15.41 -22.64
N ARG A 174 0.71 -15.36 -21.30
CA ARG A 174 0.11 -16.45 -20.51
C ARG A 174 -1.38 -16.59 -20.75
N ALA A 175 -2.09 -15.48 -20.97
CA ALA A 175 -3.50 -15.49 -21.32
C ALA A 175 -3.72 -16.04 -22.74
N ALA A 176 -2.76 -15.84 -23.65
CA ALA A 176 -2.78 -16.36 -25.02
C ALA A 176 -2.27 -17.81 -25.14
N ALA A 177 -1.69 -18.39 -24.07
CA ALA A 177 -1.17 -19.75 -24.10
C ALA A 177 -2.28 -20.76 -24.43
N PRO A 178 -2.04 -21.74 -25.32
CA PRO A 178 -3.03 -22.74 -25.66
C PRO A 178 -3.50 -23.48 -24.41
N LYS A 179 -4.82 -23.55 -24.19
CA LYS A 179 -5.36 -24.41 -23.13
C LYS A 179 -4.90 -25.85 -23.40
N PRO A 180 -4.38 -26.58 -22.39
CA PRO A 180 -4.02 -27.98 -22.57
C PRO A 180 -5.20 -28.73 -23.19
N THR A 181 -4.96 -29.50 -24.24
CA THR A 181 -5.98 -30.40 -24.77
C THR A 181 -6.38 -31.34 -23.64
N PRO A 182 -7.68 -31.49 -23.32
CA PRO A 182 -8.08 -32.46 -22.32
C PRO A 182 -7.59 -33.84 -22.80
N VAL A 183 -6.75 -34.49 -22.01
CA VAL A 183 -6.32 -35.86 -22.25
C VAL A 183 -7.23 -36.78 -21.46
N SER A 184 -7.71 -37.85 -22.08
CA SER A 184 -8.48 -38.87 -21.36
C SER A 184 -7.59 -39.55 -20.32
N ASN A 185 -8.19 -40.30 -19.38
CA ASN A 185 -7.47 -41.16 -18.44
C ASN A 185 -6.54 -42.20 -19.11
N TYR A 186 -6.69 -42.39 -20.43
CA TYR A 186 -5.88 -43.28 -21.26
C TYR A 186 -4.87 -42.52 -22.16
N GLY A 187 -4.62 -41.23 -21.89
CA GLY A 187 -3.61 -40.42 -22.59
C GLY A 187 -3.99 -40.01 -24.02
N ARG A 188 -5.25 -40.17 -24.43
CA ARG A 188 -5.71 -39.77 -25.77
C ARG A 188 -6.24 -38.33 -25.77
N PRO A 189 -5.92 -37.51 -26.79
CA PRO A 189 -6.51 -36.18 -26.93
C PRO A 189 -8.03 -36.28 -27.05
N MET A 190 -8.76 -35.56 -26.20
CA MET A 190 -10.21 -35.42 -26.32
C MET A 190 -10.53 -34.30 -27.31
N LYS A 191 -11.56 -34.50 -28.13
CA LYS A 191 -12.12 -33.42 -28.95
C LYS A 191 -12.72 -32.38 -28.01
N VAL A 192 -12.34 -31.12 -28.22
CA VAL A 192 -12.94 -29.99 -27.53
C VAL A 192 -14.23 -29.68 -28.29
N ASP A 193 -15.39 -29.90 -27.66
CA ASP A 193 -16.66 -29.51 -28.26
C ASP A 193 -16.68 -27.97 -28.37
N SER A 194 -16.85 -27.48 -29.60
CA SER A 194 -16.83 -26.07 -29.98
C SER A 194 -18.11 -25.34 -29.64
#